data_AF-A0A554I717-F1
#
_entry.id   AF-A0A554I717-F1
#
_cell.length_a   1.000
_cell.length_b   1.000
_cell.length_c   1.000
_cell.angle_alpha   90.00
_cell.angle_beta   90.00
_cell.angle_gamma   90.00
#
_symmetry.space_group_name_H-M   'P 1'
#
loop_
_entity.id
_entity.type
_entity.pdbx_description
1 polymer ?
#
loop_
_entity_poly.entity_id
_entity_poly.type
_entity_poly.pdbx_seq_one_letter_code
_entity_poly.pdbx_strand_id
1 'polypeptide(L)'
;MNKNIKKYIYPSITVFVILVIIGAFVFSALFITKSIDAALISEQESQTKDLQIKMQALEAARQKLSLENLDIPINISTTTETTISTTTEEEKIVENKTLLSLAVLNSTGIPGKAGELAKLISTSGFKVSFTGNAKKLEPTTVIQIKETSKKIFPESLKELFSVVRGRYSVTESILEENSEYDAIVIIGTN
;
A
#
# COMPACT_ATOMS: atom_id res chain seq x y z
N MET A 1 50.87 -34.56 -29.35
CA MET A 1 49.59 -34.73 -28.63
C MET A 1 48.59 -35.42 -29.56
N ASN A 2 48.11 -36.62 -29.18
CA ASN A 2 47.42 -37.54 -30.08
C ASN A 2 46.01 -37.01 -30.45
N LYS A 3 45.67 -36.90 -31.75
CA LYS A 3 44.41 -36.28 -32.24
C LYS A 3 43.15 -36.96 -31.67
N ASN A 4 43.25 -38.24 -31.32
CA ASN A 4 42.16 -39.01 -30.75
C ASN A 4 41.79 -38.57 -29.33
N ILE A 5 42.74 -38.03 -28.55
CA ILE A 5 42.49 -37.60 -27.17
C ILE A 5 41.64 -36.31 -27.15
N LYS A 6 41.90 -35.39 -28.08
CA LYS A 6 41.11 -34.15 -28.23
C LYS A 6 39.63 -34.44 -28.53
N LYS A 7 39.32 -35.51 -29.26
CA LYS A 7 37.94 -35.88 -29.63
C LYS A 7 37.06 -36.22 -28.43
N TYR A 8 37.64 -36.71 -27.33
CA TYR A 8 36.90 -37.07 -26.11
C TYR A 8 37.00 -36.01 -25.01
N ILE A 9 38.07 -35.21 -25.00
CA ILE A 9 38.28 -34.15 -24.01
C ILE A 9 37.25 -33.02 -24.15
N TYR A 10 37.04 -32.50 -25.37
CA TYR A 10 36.12 -31.37 -25.57
C TYR A 10 34.66 -31.67 -25.18
N PRO A 11 34.03 -32.78 -25.61
CA PRO A 11 32.66 -33.06 -25.18
C PRO A 11 32.56 -33.33 -23.67
N SER A 12 33.57 -33.93 -23.05
CA SER A 12 33.57 -34.17 -21.60
C SER A 12 33.63 -32.88 -20.80
N ILE A 13 34.47 -31.91 -21.22
CA ILE A 13 34.53 -30.59 -20.57
C ILE A 13 33.21 -29.85 -20.74
N THR A 14 32.60 -29.89 -21.92
CA THR A 14 31.30 -29.24 -22.16
C THR A 14 30.20 -29.80 -21.27
N VAL A 15 30.11 -31.13 -21.13
CA VAL A 15 29.12 -31.77 -20.23
C VAL A 15 29.37 -31.36 -18.77
N PHE A 16 30.64 -31.29 -18.35
CA PHE A 16 30.99 -30.84 -17.00
C PHE A 16 30.58 -29.38 -16.75
N VAL A 17 30.85 -28.48 -17.70
CA VAL A 17 30.45 -27.06 -17.59
C VAL A 17 28.93 -26.92 -17.52
N ILE A 18 28.17 -27.69 -18.31
CA ILE A 18 26.70 -27.70 -18.25
C ILE A 18 26.21 -28.15 -16.87
N LEU A 19 26.80 -29.21 -16.30
CA LEU A 19 26.46 -29.68 -14.96
C LEU A 19 26.74 -28.62 -13.88
N VAL A 20 27.86 -27.90 -13.97
CA VAL A 20 28.19 -26.80 -13.05
C VAL A 20 27.18 -25.66 -13.16
N ILE A 21 26.77 -25.30 -14.39
CA ILE A 21 25.76 -24.25 -14.61
C ILE A 21 24.41 -24.65 -14.02
N ILE A 22 23.96 -25.90 -14.26
CA ILE A 22 22.70 -26.42 -13.69
C ILE A 22 22.78 -26.43 -12.15
N GLY A 23 23.90 -26.90 -11.59
CA GLY A 23 24.12 -26.90 -10.14
C GLY A 23 24.07 -25.51 -9.54
N ALA A 24 24.71 -24.52 -10.17
CA ALA A 24 24.67 -23.12 -9.74
C ALA A 24 23.26 -22.54 -9.80
N PHE A 25 22.48 -22.88 -10.84
CA PHE A 25 21.10 -22.45 -10.97
C PHE A 25 20.21 -23.02 -9.85
N VAL A 26 20.31 -24.33 -9.58
CA VAL A 26 19.56 -24.99 -8.50
C VAL A 26 19.94 -24.41 -7.13
N PHE A 27 21.24 -24.22 -6.89
CA PHE A 27 21.73 -23.61 -5.65
C PHE A 27 21.17 -22.19 -5.46
N SER A 28 21.16 -21.39 -6.51
CA SER A 28 20.61 -20.03 -6.49
C SER A 28 19.11 -20.04 -6.21
N ALA A 29 18.34 -20.94 -6.86
CA ALA A 29 16.91 -21.08 -6.62
C ALA A 29 16.62 -21.44 -5.15
N LEU A 30 17.35 -22.40 -4.59
CA LEU A 30 17.21 -22.80 -3.18
C LEU A 30 17.56 -21.67 -2.20
N PHE A 31 18.59 -20.87 -2.53
CA PHE A 31 18.99 -19.73 -1.72
C PHE A 31 17.92 -18.64 -1.70
N ILE A 32 17.35 -18.31 -2.88
CA ILE A 32 16.29 -17.31 -3.00
C ILE A 32 15.07 -17.74 -2.17
N THR A 33 14.61 -18.99 -2.30
CA THR A 33 13.46 -19.49 -1.52
C THR A 33 13.69 -19.36 -0.01
N LYS A 34 14.85 -19.78 0.49
CA LYS A 34 15.17 -19.66 1.93
C LYS A 34 15.22 -18.20 2.39
N SER A 35 15.74 -17.31 1.57
CA SER A 35 15.84 -15.87 1.90
C SER A 35 14.47 -15.18 1.95
N ILE A 36 13.56 -15.55 1.05
CA ILE A 36 12.21 -14.99 0.98
C ILE A 36 11.36 -15.47 2.16
N ASP A 37 11.40 -16.77 2.49
CA ASP A 37 10.67 -17.31 3.64
C ASP A 37 11.12 -16.65 4.95
N ALA A 38 12.43 -16.47 5.14
CA ALA A 38 12.96 -15.80 6.33
C ALA A 38 12.52 -14.32 6.44
N ALA A 39 12.49 -13.60 5.31
CA ALA A 39 12.06 -12.21 5.27
C ALA A 39 10.55 -12.07 5.56
N LEU A 40 9.72 -12.92 4.95
CA LEU A 40 8.26 -12.91 5.17
C LEU A 40 7.88 -13.25 6.61
N ILE A 41 8.52 -14.26 7.21
CA ILE A 41 8.23 -14.66 8.58
C ILE A 41 8.59 -13.53 9.57
N SER A 42 9.71 -12.84 9.35
CA SER A 42 10.13 -11.70 10.18
C SER A 42 9.15 -10.53 10.09
N GLU A 43 8.58 -10.27 8.91
CA GLU A 43 7.65 -9.16 8.70
C GLU A 43 6.27 -9.43 9.32
N GLN A 44 5.79 -10.67 9.22
CA GLN A 44 4.54 -11.10 9.85
C GLN A 44 4.62 -11.09 11.38
N GLU A 45 5.76 -11.47 11.96
CA GLU A 45 5.97 -11.42 13.41
C GLU A 45 6.04 -9.97 13.94
N SER A 46 6.60 -9.05 13.15
CA SER A 46 6.65 -7.63 13.51
C SER A 46 5.27 -6.97 13.46
N GLN A 47 4.45 -7.28 12.44
CA GLN A 47 3.09 -6.75 12.34
C GLN A 47 2.15 -7.28 13.44
N THR A 48 2.27 -8.56 13.79
CA THR A 48 1.46 -9.15 14.88
C THR A 48 1.83 -8.58 16.24
N LYS A 49 3.12 -8.30 16.50
CA LYS A 49 3.57 -7.62 17.72
C LYS A 49 3.07 -6.18 17.80
N ASP A 50 3.13 -5.40 16.72
CA ASP A 50 2.62 -4.02 16.70
C ASP A 50 1.10 -3.95 16.95
N LEU A 51 0.34 -4.88 16.36
CA LEU A 51 -1.11 -4.95 16.55
C LEU A 51 -1.48 -5.30 18.01
N GLN A 52 -0.77 -6.22 18.64
CA GLN A 52 -1.00 -6.58 20.05
C GLN A 52 -0.68 -5.41 20.99
N ILE A 53 0.42 -4.69 20.75
CA ILE A 53 0.82 -3.52 21.55
C ILE A 53 -0.25 -2.42 21.46
N LYS A 54 -0.78 -2.15 20.26
CA LYS A 54 -1.86 -1.17 20.06
C LYS A 54 -3.16 -1.57 20.75
N MET A 55 -3.52 -2.86 20.69
CA MET A 55 -4.74 -3.35 21.33
C MET A 55 -4.64 -3.25 22.85
N GLN A 56 -3.47 -3.60 23.42
CA GLN A 56 -3.20 -3.47 24.85
C GLN A 56 -3.17 -2.01 25.31
N ALA A 57 -2.61 -1.10 24.52
CA ALA A 57 -2.61 0.33 24.80
C ALA A 57 -4.03 0.93 24.78
N LEU A 58 -4.90 0.45 23.88
CA LEU A 58 -6.30 0.86 23.80
C LEU A 58 -7.13 0.34 24.97
N GLU A 59 -6.86 -0.88 25.43
CA GLU A 59 -7.50 -1.46 26.62
C GLU A 59 -7.08 -0.74 27.91
N ALA A 60 -5.79 -0.41 28.04
CA ALA A 60 -5.27 0.39 29.14
C ALA A 60 -5.84 1.83 29.13
N ALA A 61 -6.04 2.43 27.95
CA ALA A 61 -6.69 3.73 27.82
C ALA A 61 -8.17 3.67 28.20
N ARG A 62 -8.89 2.60 27.81
CA ARG A 62 -10.29 2.37 28.22
C ARG A 62 -10.44 2.21 29.73
N GLN A 63 -9.56 1.44 30.38
CA GLN A 63 -9.59 1.27 31.84
C GLN A 63 -9.28 2.57 32.58
N LYS A 64 -8.37 3.40 32.07
CA LYS A 64 -8.05 4.72 32.66
C LYS A 64 -9.16 5.76 32.48
N LEU A 65 -10.06 5.58 31.51
CA LEU A 65 -11.17 6.51 31.25
C LEU A 65 -12.45 6.20 32.03
N SER A 66 -12.51 5.11 32.82
CA SER A 66 -13.59 4.76 33.76
C SER A 66 -14.94 5.42 33.45
N LEU A 67 -15.57 5.02 32.35
CA LEU A 67 -17.01 5.20 32.18
C LEU A 67 -17.67 4.18 33.11
N GLU A 68 -17.85 4.62 34.36
CA GLU A 68 -18.81 4.05 35.30
C GLU A 68 -20.14 3.81 34.57
N ASN A 69 -20.70 2.63 34.80
CA ASN A 69 -21.98 2.13 34.30
C ASN A 69 -23.02 3.21 33.96
N LEU A 70 -23.46 3.23 32.71
CA LEU A 70 -24.84 3.58 32.37
C LEU A 70 -25.47 2.36 31.69
N ASP A 71 -26.10 1.52 32.52
CA ASP A 71 -27.14 0.58 32.11
C ASP A 71 -28.20 1.35 31.31
N ILE A 72 -28.29 1.09 30.01
CA ILE A 72 -29.46 1.43 29.21
C ILE A 72 -30.01 0.13 28.63
N PRO A 73 -31.24 -0.28 28.97
CA PRO A 73 -31.81 -1.51 28.44
C PRO A 73 -32.08 -1.37 26.94
N ILE A 74 -31.50 -2.28 26.17
CA ILE A 74 -31.81 -2.50 24.75
C ILE A 74 -33.24 -3.07 24.68
N ASN A 75 -34.20 -2.20 24.35
CA ASN A 75 -35.56 -2.61 23.99
C ASN A 75 -35.62 -2.87 22.49
N ILE A 76 -35.79 -4.14 22.14
CA ILE A 76 -36.01 -4.64 20.79
C ILE A 76 -37.52 -4.55 20.53
N SER A 77 -37.98 -3.67 19.63
CA SER A 77 -39.35 -3.75 19.12
C SER A 77 -39.49 -3.16 17.71
N THR A 78 -39.62 -4.08 16.76
CA THR A 78 -40.63 -4.15 15.69
C THR A 78 -41.23 -2.87 15.11
N THR A 79 -40.98 -2.71 13.80
CA THR A 79 -41.79 -2.13 12.73
C THR A 79 -43.12 -1.47 13.12
N THR A 80 -43.26 -0.19 12.80
CA THR A 80 -44.55 0.41 12.42
C THR A 80 -44.29 1.43 11.31
N GLU A 81 -44.91 1.20 10.14
CA GLU A 81 -44.96 2.16 9.04
C GLU A 81 -45.54 3.49 9.53
N THR A 82 -44.87 4.59 9.22
CA THR A 82 -45.48 5.92 9.19
C THR A 82 -44.89 6.67 8.01
N THR A 83 -45.67 6.70 6.94
CA THR A 83 -45.48 7.52 5.76
C THR A 83 -45.44 8.99 6.17
N ILE A 84 -44.26 9.61 6.08
CA ILE A 84 -44.10 11.07 6.08
C ILE A 84 -43.25 11.44 4.87
N SER A 85 -43.88 12.16 3.95
CA SER A 85 -43.26 12.79 2.80
C SER A 85 -42.40 13.96 3.27
N THR A 86 -41.07 13.89 3.17
CA THR A 86 -40.18 15.07 3.25
C THR A 86 -38.84 14.78 2.57
N THR A 87 -38.57 15.53 1.50
CA THR A 87 -37.29 15.93 0.89
C THR A 87 -36.09 14.98 0.99
N THR A 88 -35.77 14.34 -0.14
CA THR A 88 -34.52 13.64 -0.42
C THR A 88 -33.30 14.54 -0.22
N GLU A 89 -32.72 14.52 0.98
CA GLU A 89 -31.30 14.79 1.17
C GLU A 89 -30.59 13.46 0.89
N GLU A 90 -29.80 13.40 -0.20
CA GLU A 90 -29.00 12.23 -0.54
C GLU A 90 -28.14 11.84 0.66
N GLU A 91 -28.46 10.71 1.29
CA GLU A 91 -27.60 10.08 2.28
C GLU A 91 -26.28 9.73 1.60
N LYS A 92 -25.30 10.63 1.71
CA LYS A 92 -23.94 10.40 1.24
C LYS A 92 -23.42 9.17 1.99
N ILE A 93 -23.35 8.04 1.28
CA ILE A 93 -22.60 6.87 1.74
C ILE A 93 -21.21 7.38 2.10
N VAL A 94 -20.89 7.39 3.40
CA VAL A 94 -19.60 7.86 3.88
C VAL A 94 -18.56 6.80 3.50
N GLU A 95 -17.90 7.03 2.37
CA GLU A 95 -16.80 6.19 1.91
C GLU A 95 -15.72 6.10 2.97
N ASN A 96 -15.28 4.89 3.29
CA ASN A 96 -14.19 4.68 4.24
C ASN A 96 -12.84 4.88 3.54
N LYS A 97 -12.31 6.10 3.64
CA LYS A 97 -11.00 6.52 3.09
C LYS A 97 -9.81 5.68 3.54
N THR A 98 -9.91 4.94 4.64
CA THR A 98 -8.82 4.10 5.14
C THR A 98 -8.63 2.81 4.35
N LEU A 99 -9.60 2.46 3.51
CA LEU A 99 -9.53 1.32 2.60
C LEU A 99 -8.69 1.61 1.35
N LEU A 100 -8.45 2.87 1.02
CA LEU A 100 -7.58 3.28 -0.08
C LEU A 100 -6.11 3.13 0.33
N SER A 101 -5.37 2.31 -0.41
CA SER A 101 -3.92 2.19 -0.27
C SER A 101 -3.22 3.27 -1.10
N LEU A 102 -2.61 4.26 -0.42
CA LEU A 102 -1.93 5.37 -1.08
C LEU A 102 -0.41 5.29 -0.97
N ALA A 103 0.29 5.62 -2.05
CA ALA A 103 1.73 5.87 -2.02
C ALA A 103 2.05 7.33 -2.33
N VAL A 104 3.01 7.92 -1.61
CA VAL A 104 3.50 9.28 -1.85
C VAL A 104 4.96 9.23 -2.26
N LEU A 105 5.25 9.65 -3.49
CA LEU A 105 6.57 9.62 -4.08
C LEU A 105 7.10 11.04 -4.30
N ASN A 106 8.37 11.25 -3.98
CA ASN A 106 9.05 12.52 -4.19
C ASN A 106 9.89 12.46 -5.46
N SER A 107 9.59 13.31 -6.45
CA SER A 107 10.43 13.47 -7.63
C SER A 107 11.30 14.75 -7.59
N THR A 108 11.26 15.53 -6.50
CA THR A 108 11.95 16.82 -6.44
C THR A 108 13.43 16.76 -6.08
N GLY A 109 13.90 15.62 -5.57
CA GLY A 109 15.24 15.50 -4.98
C GLY A 109 15.40 16.21 -3.62
N ILE A 110 14.37 16.91 -3.12
CA ILE A 110 14.40 17.58 -1.81
C ILE A 110 13.96 16.59 -0.73
N PRO A 111 14.82 16.23 0.24
CA PRO A 111 14.48 15.26 1.28
C PRO A 111 13.30 15.76 2.13
N GLY A 112 12.43 14.84 2.57
CA GLY A 112 11.33 15.13 3.48
C GLY A 112 10.00 15.54 2.83
N LYS A 113 9.98 16.00 1.58
CA LYS A 113 8.73 16.45 0.91
C LYS A 113 7.63 15.39 0.83
N ALA A 114 7.98 14.14 0.51
CA ALA A 114 7.00 13.04 0.51
C ALA A 114 6.42 12.78 1.90
N GLY A 115 7.24 12.88 2.96
CA GLY A 115 6.79 12.70 4.34
C GLY A 115 5.84 13.82 4.79
N GLU A 116 6.14 15.07 4.43
CA GLU A 116 5.26 16.21 4.72
C GLU A 116 3.89 16.07 4.05
N LEU A 117 3.86 15.72 2.76
CA LEU A 117 2.61 15.51 2.04
C LEU A 117 1.84 14.30 2.57
N ALA A 118 2.54 13.20 2.89
CA ALA A 118 1.93 12.04 3.50
C ALA A 118 1.27 12.39 4.84
N LYS A 119 1.93 13.18 5.69
CA LYS A 119 1.36 13.65 6.96
C LYS A 119 0.11 14.51 6.74
N LEU A 120 0.11 15.38 5.73
CA LEU A 120 -1.06 16.18 5.36
C LEU A 120 -2.23 15.29 4.94
N ILE A 121 -1.98 14.33 4.05
CA ILE A 121 -2.97 13.37 3.56
C ILE A 121 -3.52 12.50 4.71
N SER A 122 -2.65 12.03 5.62
CA SER A 122 -3.07 11.27 6.80
C SER A 122 -3.88 12.09 7.79
N THR A 123 -3.62 13.40 7.91
CA THR A 123 -4.42 14.30 8.75
C THR A 123 -5.84 14.45 8.21
N SER A 124 -6.03 14.31 6.90
CA SER A 124 -7.35 14.28 6.24
C SER A 124 -8.06 12.92 6.33
N GLY A 125 -7.51 11.95 7.08
CA GLY A 125 -8.14 10.65 7.35
C GLY A 125 -7.82 9.55 6.33
N PHE A 126 -6.89 9.78 5.41
CA PHE A 126 -6.43 8.76 4.46
C PHE A 126 -5.30 7.90 5.04
N LYS A 127 -5.25 6.63 4.64
CA LYS A 127 -4.15 5.74 4.98
C LYS A 127 -3.05 5.86 3.92
N VAL A 128 -1.89 6.38 4.31
CA VAL A 128 -0.69 6.36 3.46
C VAL A 128 0.09 5.10 3.76
N SER A 129 0.13 4.19 2.78
CA SER A 129 0.80 2.90 2.88
C SER A 129 2.31 3.01 2.64
N PHE A 130 2.75 3.93 1.78
CA PHE A 130 4.15 4.06 1.42
C PHE A 130 4.58 5.52 1.17
N THR A 131 5.82 5.84 1.54
CA THR A 131 6.48 7.10 1.18
C THR A 131 7.87 6.82 0.63
N GLY A 132 8.29 7.51 -0.43
CA GLY A 132 9.59 7.26 -1.03
C GLY A 132 9.98 8.26 -2.11
N ASN A 133 11.00 7.91 -2.88
CA ASN A 133 11.44 8.69 -4.04
C ASN A 133 10.84 8.10 -5.32
N ALA A 134 10.47 8.97 -6.25
CA ALA A 134 10.04 8.55 -7.57
C ALA A 134 11.24 8.07 -8.40
N LYS A 135 11.01 7.08 -9.28
CA LYS A 135 12.06 6.57 -10.19
C LYS A 135 12.44 7.59 -11.27
N LYS A 136 11.54 8.51 -11.59
CA LYS A 136 11.67 9.52 -12.64
C LYS A 136 11.34 10.90 -12.07
N LEU A 137 12.07 11.92 -12.53
CA LEU A 137 11.78 13.31 -12.23
C LEU A 137 10.52 13.74 -12.98
N GLU A 138 9.54 14.28 -12.26
CA GLU A 138 8.31 14.80 -12.86
C GLU A 138 8.27 16.32 -12.69
N PRO A 139 7.99 17.08 -13.76
CA PRO A 139 7.97 18.54 -13.70
C PRO A 139 6.78 19.08 -12.89
N THR A 140 5.67 18.34 -12.86
CA THR A 140 4.43 18.70 -12.16
C THR A 140 4.01 17.60 -11.21
N THR A 141 3.19 17.93 -10.22
CA THR A 141 2.67 16.92 -9.30
C THR A 141 1.61 16.09 -10.02
N VAL A 142 1.75 14.77 -10.01
CA VAL A 142 0.85 13.85 -10.71
C VAL A 142 0.17 12.96 -9.68
N ILE A 143 -1.14 12.82 -9.77
CA ILE A 143 -1.90 11.82 -9.03
C ILE A 143 -2.32 10.75 -10.03
N GLN A 144 -1.79 9.55 -9.85
CA GLN A 144 -2.13 8.36 -10.61
C GLN A 144 -3.15 7.55 -9.82
N ILE A 145 -4.27 7.17 -10.44
CA ILE A 145 -5.35 6.44 -9.77
C ILE A 145 -5.78 5.27 -10.63
N LYS A 146 -6.02 4.11 -10.01
CA LYS A 146 -6.65 2.98 -10.69
C LYS A 146 -8.08 3.33 -11.11
N GLU A 147 -8.49 2.84 -12.26
CA GLU A 147 -9.85 3.09 -12.75
C GLU A 147 -10.88 2.41 -11.84
N THR A 148 -10.53 1.25 -11.28
CA THR A 148 -11.33 0.53 -10.29
C THR A 148 -11.56 1.38 -9.03
N SER A 149 -10.49 1.94 -8.46
CA SER A 149 -10.58 2.77 -7.25
C SER A 149 -11.31 4.10 -7.50
N LYS A 150 -11.23 4.64 -8.73
CA LYS A 150 -12.02 5.81 -9.17
C LYS A 150 -13.53 5.55 -9.19
N LYS A 151 -13.96 4.32 -9.49
CA LYS A 151 -15.36 3.91 -9.48
C LYS A 151 -15.87 3.60 -8.07
N ILE A 152 -15.02 3.03 -7.23
CA ILE A 152 -15.40 2.59 -5.87
C ILE A 152 -15.37 3.76 -4.86
N PHE A 153 -14.42 4.69 -5.00
CA PHE A 153 -14.19 5.78 -4.06
C PHE A 153 -14.16 7.19 -4.69
N PRO A 154 -15.17 7.57 -5.50
CA PRO A 154 -15.16 8.84 -6.21
C PRO A 154 -15.09 10.06 -5.27
N GLU A 155 -15.77 10.03 -4.13
CA GLU A 155 -15.81 11.19 -3.21
C GLU A 155 -14.51 11.32 -2.41
N SER A 156 -13.95 10.19 -1.95
CA SER A 156 -12.66 10.16 -1.27
C SER A 156 -11.54 10.66 -2.17
N LEU A 157 -11.55 10.30 -3.44
CA LEU A 157 -10.53 10.76 -4.38
C LEU A 157 -10.67 12.26 -4.67
N LYS A 158 -11.89 12.80 -4.81
CA LYS A 158 -12.10 14.25 -4.93
C LYS A 158 -11.50 15.01 -3.75
N GLU A 159 -11.67 14.49 -2.53
CA GLU A 159 -11.06 15.10 -1.35
C GLU A 159 -9.54 14.99 -1.36
N LEU A 160 -8.98 13.84 -1.73
CA LEU A 160 -7.53 13.67 -1.92
C LEU A 160 -6.99 14.72 -2.92
N PHE A 161 -7.66 14.92 -4.06
CA PHE A 161 -7.30 15.96 -5.02
C PHE A 161 -7.34 17.35 -4.39
N SER A 162 -8.38 17.68 -3.63
CA SER A 162 -8.49 18.98 -2.93
C SER A 162 -7.35 19.21 -1.95
N VAL A 163 -6.98 18.21 -1.16
CA VAL A 163 -5.88 18.29 -0.19
C VAL A 163 -4.54 18.55 -0.89
N VAL A 164 -4.25 17.80 -1.96
CA VAL A 164 -2.99 17.95 -2.69
C VAL A 164 -2.96 19.26 -3.49
N ARG A 165 -4.07 19.64 -4.13
CA ARG A 165 -4.20 20.90 -4.88
C ARG A 165 -4.06 22.15 -4.01
N GLY A 166 -4.35 22.04 -2.71
CA GLY A 166 -4.09 23.12 -1.76
C GLY A 166 -2.60 23.49 -1.61
N ARG A 167 -1.68 22.64 -2.08
CA ARG A 167 -0.23 22.85 -1.99
C ARG A 167 0.51 22.76 -3.32
N TYR A 168 -0.02 22.03 -4.29
CA TYR A 168 0.67 21.72 -5.54
C TYR A 168 -0.25 21.87 -6.76
N SER A 169 0.32 22.16 -7.92
CA SER A 169 -0.42 22.02 -9.18
C SER A 169 -0.49 20.55 -9.58
N VAL A 170 -1.71 20.01 -9.67
CA VAL A 170 -1.94 18.56 -9.84
C VAL A 170 -2.47 18.23 -11.21
N THR A 171 -1.81 17.29 -11.88
CA THR A 171 -2.32 16.58 -13.06
C THR A 171 -2.82 15.19 -12.67
N GLU A 172 -3.94 14.76 -13.25
CA GLU A 172 -4.45 13.40 -13.08
C GLU A 172 -3.91 12.49 -14.19
N SER A 173 -3.59 11.24 -13.83
CA SER A 173 -3.22 10.20 -14.77
C SER A 173 -3.79 8.86 -14.33
N ILE A 174 -3.88 7.91 -15.25
CA ILE A 174 -4.40 6.57 -14.97
C ILE A 174 -3.23 5.72 -14.45
N LEU A 175 -3.49 4.98 -13.38
CA LEU A 175 -2.55 4.00 -12.83
C LEU A 175 -2.83 2.62 -13.40
N GLU A 176 -1.77 1.86 -13.67
CA GLU A 176 -1.88 0.46 -14.06
C GLU A 176 -2.62 -0.36 -12.99
N GLU A 177 -3.60 -1.18 -13.39
CA GLU A 177 -4.43 -1.96 -12.46
C GLU A 177 -3.60 -2.97 -11.63
N ASN A 178 -2.44 -3.37 -12.15
CA ASN A 178 -1.50 -4.29 -11.53
C ASN A 178 -0.68 -3.66 -10.38
N SER A 179 -0.83 -2.34 -10.15
CA SER A 179 -0.14 -1.63 -9.08
C SER A 179 -0.53 -2.16 -7.69
N GLU A 180 0.39 -2.14 -6.73
CA GLU A 180 0.12 -2.51 -5.33
C GLU A 180 -0.75 -1.46 -4.60
N TYR A 181 -0.83 -0.25 -5.14
CA TYR A 181 -1.54 0.90 -4.55
C TYR A 181 -2.73 1.31 -5.41
N ASP A 182 -3.79 1.80 -4.76
CA ASP A 182 -5.00 2.33 -5.41
C ASP A 182 -4.75 3.70 -6.05
N ALA A 183 -3.92 4.51 -5.39
CA ALA A 183 -3.44 5.76 -5.97
C ALA A 183 -2.00 6.07 -5.53
N ILE A 184 -1.28 6.74 -6.43
CA ILE A 184 0.10 7.18 -6.23
C ILE A 184 0.15 8.68 -6.47
N VAL A 185 0.66 9.43 -5.49
CA VAL A 185 0.88 10.87 -5.58
C VAL A 185 2.38 11.10 -5.80
N ILE A 186 2.75 11.63 -6.95
CA ILE A 186 4.14 11.93 -7.32
C ILE A 186 4.34 13.45 -7.24
N ILE A 187 5.15 13.92 -6.30
CA ILE A 187 5.44 15.35 -6.10
C ILE A 187 6.41 15.81 -7.18
N GLY A 188 6.00 16.80 -7.98
CA GLY A 188 6.81 17.41 -9.03
C GLY A 188 7.68 18.56 -8.55
N THR A 189 8.65 18.96 -9.38
CA THR A 189 9.61 20.02 -9.06
C THR A 189 9.07 21.45 -9.14
N ASN A 190 7.95 21.70 -9.83
CA ASN A 190 7.32 23.03 -9.91
C ASN A 190 6.42 23.35 -8.72
#